data_AF-A0A2E2J7C9-F1
#
_entry.id   AF-A0A2E2J7C9-F1
#
_cell.length_a   1.000
_cell.length_b   1.000
_cell.length_c   1.000
_cell.angle_alpha   90.00
_cell.angle_beta   90.00
_cell.angle_gamma   90.00
#
_symmetry.space_group_name_H-M   'P 1'
#
loop_
_entity.id
_entity.type
_entity.pdbx_description
1 polymer ?
#
loop_
_entity_poly.entity_id
_entity_poly.type
_entity_poly.pdbx_seq_one_letter_code
_entity_poly.pdbx_strand_id
1 'polypeptide(L)' 'MDDILASVAVGNGLSVHIATLARKTIENAGASHLGSDGYFLFEATDIPDRKGITILGKVASLDAAFRLIDLWTLRERTA' A
#
# COMPACT_ATOMS: atom_id res chain seq x y z
N MET A 1 -2.50 -13.18 -9.33
CA MET A 1 -2.31 -11.92 -10.05
C MET A 1 -2.58 -10.85 -9.03
N ASP A 2 -1.58 -10.04 -8.68
CA ASP A 2 -1.75 -8.95 -7.72
C ASP A 2 -2.38 -7.78 -8.49
N ASP A 3 -3.60 -7.40 -8.12
CA ASP A 3 -4.32 -6.32 -8.75
C ASP A 3 -4.17 -5.07 -7.90
N ILE A 4 -3.40 -4.09 -8.41
CA ILE A 4 -3.30 -2.77 -7.79
C ILE A 4 -4.64 -2.06 -8.01
N LEU A 5 -5.37 -1.85 -6.93
CA LEU A 5 -6.63 -1.11 -6.94
C LEU A 5 -6.40 0.38 -7.10
N ALA A 6 -5.36 0.91 -6.44
CA ALA A 6 -4.92 2.28 -6.68
C ALA A 6 -3.50 2.55 -6.19
N SER A 7 -3.01 3.71 -6.61
CA SER A 7 -1.67 4.21 -6.33
C SER A 7 -1.72 5.73 -6.18
N VAL A 8 -1.03 6.27 -5.17
CA VAL A 8 -0.84 7.70 -4.95
C VAL A 8 0.64 7.94 -4.71
N ALA A 9 1.25 8.86 -5.46
CA ALA A 9 2.62 9.30 -5.17
C ALA A 9 2.59 10.26 -3.98
N VAL A 10 3.50 10.10 -3.02
CA VAL A 10 3.59 10.91 -1.79
C VAL A 10 4.87 11.78 -1.79
N GLY A 11 5.47 11.96 -2.97
CA GLY A 11 6.73 12.66 -3.16
C GLY A 11 7.99 11.85 -2.77
N ASN A 12 9.18 12.39 -3.08
CA ASN A 12 10.48 11.83 -2.71
C ASN A 12 10.72 10.35 -3.11
N GLY A 13 10.10 9.87 -4.20
CA GLY A 13 10.24 8.48 -4.64
C GLY A 13 9.45 7.47 -3.80
N LEU A 14 8.51 7.96 -2.99
CA LEU A 14 7.56 7.16 -2.21
C LEU A 14 6.18 7.16 -2.89
N SER A 15 5.56 6.00 -2.92
CA SER A 15 4.18 5.83 -3.36
C SER A 15 3.41 4.94 -2.41
N VAL A 16 2.16 5.28 -2.15
CA VAL A 16 1.23 4.48 -1.37
C VAL A 16 0.32 3.74 -2.33
N HIS A 17 0.17 2.45 -2.10
CA HIS A 17 -0.63 1.56 -2.93
C HIS A 17 -1.66 0.83 -2.09
N ILE A 18 -2.77 0.51 -2.74
CA ILE A 18 -3.71 -0.50 -2.23
C ILE A 18 -3.83 -1.61 -3.27
N ALA A 19 -3.54 -2.84 -2.85
CA ALA A 19 -3.62 -4.00 -3.72
C ALA A 19 -3.92 -5.28 -2.93
N THR A 20 -4.30 -6.33 -3.65
CA THR A 20 -4.08 -7.69 -3.15
C THR A 20 -2.58 -8.00 -3.20
N LEU A 21 -2.08 -8.75 -2.22
CA LEU A 21 -0.68 -9.13 -2.16
C LEU A 21 -0.57 -10.65 -2.10
N ALA A 22 0.38 -11.20 -2.85
CA ALA A 22 0.75 -12.59 -2.69
C ALA A 22 1.19 -12.87 -1.24
N ARG A 23 0.78 -14.04 -0.72
CA ARG A 23 1.13 -14.48 0.64
C ARG A 23 2.63 -14.36 0.94
N LYS A 24 3.48 -14.74 -0.01
CA LYS A 24 4.95 -14.63 0.10
C LYS A 24 5.42 -13.19 0.32
N THR A 25 4.76 -12.22 -0.30
CA THR A 25 5.06 -10.80 -0.15
C THR A 25 4.72 -10.31 1.25
N ILE A 26 3.57 -10.74 1.78
CA ILE A 26 3.12 -10.43 3.15
C ILE A 26 4.08 -11.02 4.19
N GLU A 27 4.52 -12.26 3.97
CA GLU A 27 5.50 -12.95 4.82
C GLU A 27 6.87 -12.24 4.80
N ASN A 28 7.37 -11.88 3.62
CA ASN A 28 8.63 -11.15 3.47
C ASN A 28 8.60 -9.77 4.14
N ALA A 29 7.44 -9.13 4.19
CA ALA A 29 7.24 -7.84 4.86
C ALA A 29 6.99 -7.97 6.37
N GLY A 30 7.01 -9.19 6.95
CA GLY A 30 6.77 -9.42 8.37
C GLY A 30 5.32 -9.24 8.81
N ALA A 31 4.38 -9.18 7.86
CA ALA A 31 2.98 -8.86 8.10
C ALA A 31 2.07 -10.09 8.15
N SER A 32 2.63 -11.30 8.31
CA SER A 32 1.88 -12.57 8.31
C SER A 32 0.73 -12.61 9.32
N HIS A 33 0.82 -11.83 10.40
CA HIS A 33 -0.20 -11.70 11.43
C HIS A 33 -1.51 -11.03 10.93
N LEU A 34 -1.50 -10.35 9.78
CA LEU A 34 -2.68 -9.72 9.17
C LEU A 34 -3.51 -10.70 8.31
N GLY A 35 -3.00 -11.92 8.12
CA GLY A 35 -3.55 -12.90 7.17
C GLY A 35 -3.15 -12.61 5.72
N SER A 36 -3.58 -13.47 4.79
CA SER A 36 -3.21 -13.39 3.37
C SER A 36 -4.30 -12.87 2.44
N ASP A 37 -5.52 -12.71 2.96
CA ASP A 37 -6.68 -12.37 2.13
C ASP A 37 -7.05 -10.90 2.24
N GLY A 38 -7.65 -10.36 1.18
CA GLY A 38 -8.16 -8.99 1.13
C GLY A 38 -7.15 -7.99 0.57
N TYR A 39 -7.39 -6.71 0.87
CA TYR A 39 -6.61 -5.59 0.35
C TYR A 39 -5.66 -5.05 1.41
N PHE A 40 -4.46 -4.67 0.99
CA PHE A 40 -3.41 -4.17 1.85
C PHE A 40 -3.01 -2.78 1.42
N LEU A 41 -2.84 -1.90 2.40
CA LEU A 41 -2.22 -0.59 2.25
C LEU A 41 -0.72 -0.76 2.49
N PHE A 42 0.10 -0.35 1.52
CA PHE A 42 1.54 -0.42 1.65
C PHE A 42 2.23 0.76 0.97
N GLU A 43 3.37 1.14 1.50
CA GLU A 43 4.29 2.07 0.86
C GLU A 43 5.26 1.31 -0.02
N ALA A 44 5.50 1.79 -1.23
CA ALA A 44 6.59 1.36 -2.08
C ALA A 44 7.61 2.50 -2.19
N THR A 45 8.89 2.15 -2.01
CA THR A 45 10.01 3.06 -2.27
C THR A 45 10.70 2.61 -3.55
N ASP A 46 10.91 3.54 -4.48
CA ASP A 46 11.71 3.28 -5.71
C ASP A 46 13.08 3.97 -5.68
N ILE A 47 13.55 4.35 -4.48
CA ILE A 47 14.89 4.88 -4.27
C ILE A 47 15.91 3.71 -4.42
N PRO A 48 17.00 3.87 -5.20
CA PRO A 48 17.93 2.79 -5.55
C PRO A 48 18.46 1.97 -4.36
N ASP A 49 18.70 2.61 -3.20
CA ASP A 49 19.23 1.95 -2.00
C ASP A 49 18.17 1.52 -0.97
N ARG A 50 16.88 1.82 -1.22
CA ARG A 50 15.78 1.53 -0.29
C ARG A 50 14.59 0.86 -0.98
N LYS A 51 14.85 0.20 -2.11
CA LYS A 51 13.82 -0.43 -2.91
C LYS A 51 13.10 -1.53 -2.12
N GLY A 52 11.78 -1.46 -2.05
CA GLY A 52 10.97 -2.42 -1.31
C GLY A 52 9.57 -1.90 -1.03
N ILE A 53 8.79 -2.72 -0.32
CA ILE A 53 7.47 -2.33 0.17
C ILE A 53 7.39 -2.49 1.69
N THR A 54 6.64 -1.60 2.33
CA THR A 54 6.30 -1.69 3.75
C THR A 54 4.79 -1.75 3.89
N ILE A 55 4.26 -2.84 4.43
CA ILE A 55 2.83 -2.98 4.66
C ILE A 55 2.44 -2.13 5.87
N LEU A 56 1.61 -1.12 5.63
CA LEU A 56 1.07 -0.24 6.67
C LEU A 56 -0.11 -0.88 7.40
N GLY A 57 -0.88 -1.73 6.70
CA GLY A 57 -1.97 -2.47 7.29
C GLY A 57 -2.87 -3.16 6.28
N LYS A 58 -3.81 -3.95 6.79
CA LYS A 58 -4.89 -4.55 6.01
C LYS A 58 -6.10 -3.64 6.02
N VAL A 59 -6.70 -3.44 4.85
CA VAL A 59 -7.89 -2.61 4.70
C VAL A 59 -9.13 -3.41 5.08
N ALA A 60 -10.02 -2.79 5.85
CA ALA A 60 -11.24 -3.43 6.34
C ALA A 60 -12.26 -3.77 5.23
N SER A 61 -12.30 -2.97 4.16
CA SER A 61 -13.20 -3.16 3.01
C SER A 61 -12.70 -2.43 1.77
N LEU A 62 -13.28 -2.74 0.60
CA LEU A 62 -12.97 -2.03 -0.65
C LEU A 62 -13.36 -0.54 -0.59
N ASP A 63 -14.48 -0.20 0.06
CA ASP A 63 -14.88 1.21 0.23
C ASP A 63 -13.88 1.97 1.12
N ALA A 64 -13.40 1.34 2.19
CA ALA A 64 -12.35 1.92 3.03
C ALA A 64 -11.04 2.12 2.24
N ALA A 65 -10.73 1.25 1.28
CA ALA A 65 -9.58 1.44 0.41
C ALA A 65 -9.71 2.73 -0.40
N PHE A 66 -10.82 2.92 -1.11
CA PHE A 66 -11.06 4.13 -1.89
C PHE A 66 -11.01 5.40 -1.03
N ARG A 67 -11.64 5.37 0.16
CA ARG A 67 -11.58 6.50 1.10
C ARG A 67 -10.16 6.82 1.56
N LEU A 68 -9.32 5.81 1.80
CA LEU A 68 -7.91 6.02 2.18
C LEU A 68 -7.14 6.72 1.06
N ILE A 69 -7.32 6.28 -0.18
CA ILE A 69 -6.68 6.88 -1.36
C ILE A 69 -7.09 8.34 -1.52
N ASP A 70 -8.37 8.66 -1.35
CA ASP A 70 -8.87 10.03 -1.40
C ASP A 70 -8.18 10.91 -0.34
N LEU A 71 -8.05 10.42 0.89
CA LEU A 71 -7.37 11.13 1.98
C LEU A 71 -5.89 11.40 1.66
N TRP A 72 -5.18 10.41 1.12
CA TRP A 72 -3.79 10.58 0.71
C TRP A 72 -3.64 11.57 -0.44
N THR A 73 -4.57 11.54 -1.40
CA THR A 73 -4.60 12.48 -2.53
C THR A 73 -4.90 13.92 -2.07
N LEU A 74 -5.77 14.10 -1.07
CA LEU A 74 -6.07 15.40 -0.48
C LEU A 74 -4.88 15.99 0.27
N ARG A 75 -4.07 15.14 0.93
CA ARG A 75 -2.86 15.56 1.62
C ARG A 75 -1.82 16.15 0.66
N GLU A 76 -1.56 15.50 -0.48
CA GLU A 76 -0.62 16.03 -1.50
C GLU A 76 -1.03 17.41 -2.03
N ARG A 77 -2.33 17.72 -2.05
CA ARG A 77 -2.83 19.03 -2.49
C ARG A 77 -2.63 20.15 -1.46
N THR A 78 -2.35 19.80 -0.21
CA THR A 78 -2.21 20.74 0.90
C THR A 78 -0.80 20.82 1.48
N ALA A 79 0.11 19.96 1.00
CA ALA A 79 1.53 19.91 1.40
C ALA A 79 2.43 20.84 0.56
#